data_AF-A0A7J0AF45-F1
#
_entry.id   AF-A0A7J0AF45-F1
#
_cell.length_a   1.000
_cell.length_b   1.000
_cell.length_c   1.000
_cell.angle_alpha   90.00
_cell.angle_beta   90.00
_cell.angle_gamma   90.00
#
_symmetry.space_group_name_H-M   'P 1'
#
loop_
_entity.id
_entity.type
_entity.pdbx_description
1 polymer ?
#
loop_
_entity_poly.entity_id
_entity_poly.type
_entity_poly.pdbx_seq_one_letter_code
_entity_poly.pdbx_strand_id
1 'polypeptide(L)'
;MSPAAIALDEAVELIRAKREAEKNKTLKTFAEDTDLQILNGRYGPYIVYKKENYKIPKTVESPAELTAEQCHEIIAAQASKPKKTATRKTAARKKQ
;
A
#
# COMPACT_ATOMS: atom_id res chain seq x y z
N MET A 1 3.68 -28.86 -11.49
CA MET A 1 5.13 -28.95 -11.22
C MET A 1 5.32 -29.60 -9.86
N SER A 2 6.21 -30.59 -9.74
CA SER A 2 6.57 -31.17 -8.45
C SER A 2 7.49 -30.21 -7.69
N PRO A 3 7.27 -29.94 -6.39
CA PRO A 3 8.09 -29.01 -5.61
C PRO A 3 9.58 -29.42 -5.49
N ALA A 4 9.91 -30.67 -5.82
CA ALA A 4 11.27 -31.23 -5.73
C ALA A 4 12.14 -31.01 -6.99
N ALA A 5 11.63 -30.36 -8.04
CA ALA A 5 12.30 -30.25 -9.34
C ALA A 5 12.78 -28.84 -9.69
N ILE A 6 12.88 -27.93 -8.72
CA ILE A 6 13.32 -26.55 -8.97
C ILE A 6 14.83 -26.56 -9.20
N ALA A 7 15.25 -26.12 -10.39
CA ALA A 7 16.67 -25.97 -10.71
C ALA A 7 17.28 -24.77 -9.96
N LEU A 8 18.60 -24.77 -9.75
CA LEU A 8 19.30 -23.66 -9.07
C LEU A 8 19.01 -22.31 -9.74
N ASP A 9 19.01 -22.28 -11.07
CA ASP A 9 18.72 -21.07 -11.85
C ASP A 9 17.28 -20.57 -11.65
N GLU A 10 16.29 -21.47 -11.67
CA GLU A 10 14.89 -21.11 -11.35
C GLU A 10 14.76 -20.57 -9.92
N ALA A 11 15.46 -21.16 -8.95
CA ALA A 11 15.45 -20.68 -7.57
C ALA A 11 16.04 -19.26 -7.47
N VAL A 12 17.11 -18.96 -8.22
CA VAL A 12 17.71 -17.63 -8.27
C VAL A 12 16.75 -16.62 -8.91
N GLU A 13 16.06 -16.98 -10.00
CA GLU A 13 15.06 -16.11 -10.63
C GLU A 13 13.88 -15.82 -9.68
N LEU A 14 13.34 -16.83 -8.99
CA LEU A 14 12.28 -16.65 -8.00
C LEU A 14 12.70 -15.71 -6.88
N ILE A 15 13.94 -15.81 -6.40
CA ILE A 15 14.48 -14.90 -5.37
C ILE A 15 14.60 -13.47 -5.89
N ARG A 16 15.10 -13.28 -7.13
CA ARG A 16 15.21 -11.95 -7.76
C ARG A 16 13.84 -11.32 -7.96
N ALA A 17 12.90 -12.07 -8.55
CA ALA A 17 11.53 -11.63 -8.75
C ALA A 17 10.84 -11.26 -7.42
N LYS A 18 11.06 -12.04 -6.36
CA LYS A 18 10.55 -11.71 -5.02
C LYS A 18 11.16 -10.41 -4.49
N ARG A 19 12.47 -10.20 -4.63
CA ARG A 19 13.15 -8.96 -4.20
C ARG A 19 12.67 -7.74 -4.98
N GLU A 20 12.45 -7.87 -6.27
CA GLU A 20 11.89 -6.80 -7.10
C GLU A 20 10.44 -6.51 -6.72
N ALA A 21 9.63 -7.54 -6.47
CA ALA A 21 8.28 -7.36 -5.97
C ALA A 21 8.27 -6.66 -4.60
N GLU A 22 9.19 -7.01 -3.70
CA GLU A 22 9.34 -6.36 -2.38
C GLU A 22 9.75 -4.89 -2.51
N LYS A 23 10.70 -4.57 -3.41
CA LYS A 23 11.07 -3.18 -3.74
C LYS A 23 9.90 -2.41 -4.35
N ASN A 24 9.18 -3.02 -5.28
CA ASN A 24 8.00 -2.39 -5.89
C ASN A 24 6.87 -2.17 -4.87
N LYS A 25 6.80 -2.98 -3.82
CA LYS A 25 5.80 -2.88 -2.76
C LYS A 25 6.10 -1.74 -1.80
N THR A 26 7.36 -1.42 -1.55
CA THR A 26 7.78 -0.34 -0.65
C THR A 26 8.39 0.80 -1.45
N LEU A 27 7.60 1.84 -1.73
CA LEU A 27 8.04 2.99 -2.53
C LEU A 27 9.00 3.87 -1.75
N LYS A 28 8.69 4.16 -0.47
CA LYS A 28 9.50 5.03 0.38
C LYS A 28 9.23 4.77 1.85
N THR A 29 10.30 4.80 2.65
CA THR A 29 10.23 4.81 4.11
C THR A 29 11.01 6.02 4.59
N PHE A 30 10.52 6.70 5.62
CA PHE A 30 11.18 7.86 6.17
C PHE A 30 11.94 7.45 7.43
N ALA A 31 13.24 7.73 7.49
CA ALA A 31 14.06 7.36 8.64
C ALA A 31 13.72 8.19 9.90
N GLU A 32 13.18 9.40 9.70
CA GLU A 32 12.74 10.28 10.80
C GLU A 32 11.43 9.82 11.44
N ASP A 33 10.53 9.21 10.65
CA ASP A 33 9.24 8.72 11.11
C ASP A 33 9.05 7.27 10.65
N THR A 34 9.41 6.32 11.51
CA THR A 34 9.21 4.88 11.26
C THR A 34 7.74 4.53 11.03
N ASP A 35 6.84 5.36 11.54
CA ASP A 35 5.40 5.22 11.35
C ASP A 35 4.93 5.64 9.96
N LEU A 36 5.73 6.42 9.21
CA LEU A 36 5.37 6.96 7.89
C LEU A 36 6.00 6.14 6.76
N GLN A 37 5.14 5.47 5.98
CA GLN A 37 5.58 4.62 4.87
C GLN A 37 4.70 4.80 3.65
N ILE A 38 5.30 4.85 2.47
CA ILE A 38 4.61 4.85 1.18
C ILE A 38 4.71 3.44 0.59
N LEU A 39 3.55 2.82 0.40
CA LEU A 39 3.45 1.44 -0.08
C LEU A 39 2.66 1.42 -1.39
N ASN A 40 3.03 0.52 -2.30
CA ASN A 40 2.29 0.27 -3.53
C ASN A 40 1.32 -0.90 -3.33
N GLY A 41 0.02 -0.60 -3.29
CA GLY A 41 -1.04 -1.58 -3.08
C GLY A 41 -1.73 -2.00 -4.38
N ARG A 42 -2.65 -2.97 -4.30
CA ARG A 42 -3.42 -3.46 -5.45
C ARG A 42 -4.21 -2.36 -6.19
N TYR A 43 -4.61 -1.32 -5.47
CA TYR A 43 -5.41 -0.21 -6.00
C TYR A 43 -4.58 1.04 -6.31
N GLY A 44 -3.26 0.93 -6.19
CA GLY A 44 -2.31 2.02 -6.33
C GLY A 44 -1.59 2.37 -5.01
N PRO A 45 -0.77 3.42 -5.07
CA PRO A 45 0.08 3.86 -3.97
C PRO A 45 -0.74 4.47 -2.83
N TYR A 46 -0.34 4.19 -1.60
CA TYR A 46 -0.97 4.68 -0.38
C TYR A 46 0.08 4.97 0.70
N ILE A 47 -0.27 5.87 1.61
CA ILE A 47 0.53 6.22 2.78
C ILE A 47 0.00 5.45 3.97
N VAL A 48 0.88 4.87 4.77
CA VAL A 48 0.61 4.34 6.10
C VAL A 48 1.21 5.30 7.10
N TYR A 49 0.41 5.74 8.07
CA TYR A 49 0.87 6.57 9.18
C TYR A 49 0.13 6.21 10.46
N LYS A 50 0.87 5.86 11.52
CA LYS A 50 0.34 5.53 12.86
C LYS A 50 -0.85 4.55 12.86
N LYS A 51 -0.76 3.49 12.03
CA LYS A 51 -1.80 2.45 11.79
C LYS A 51 -3.02 2.92 10.97
N GLU A 52 -3.03 4.15 10.46
CA GLU A 52 -4.02 4.61 9.49
C GLU A 52 -3.47 4.56 8.06
N ASN A 53 -4.36 4.36 7.10
CA ASN A 53 -4.04 4.30 5.68
C ASN A 53 -4.68 5.49 4.97
N TYR A 54 -3.85 6.26 4.27
CA TYR A 54 -4.24 7.44 3.52
C TYR A 54 -4.00 7.21 2.04
N LYS A 55 -5.01 7.52 1.23
CA LYS A 55 -4.94 7.32 -0.22
C LYS A 55 -4.18 8.49 -0.86
N ILE A 56 -3.16 8.18 -1.65
CA ILE A 56 -2.51 9.18 -2.49
C ILE A 56 -3.40 9.43 -3.71
N PRO A 57 -3.73 10.69 -4.05
CA PRO A 57 -4.45 11.02 -5.27
C PRO A 57 -3.74 10.49 -6.52
N LYS A 58 -4.49 9.94 -7.47
CA LYS A 58 -3.95 9.44 -8.75
C LYS A 58 -3.32 10.53 -9.63
N THR A 59 -3.53 11.80 -9.29
CA THR A 59 -2.89 12.96 -9.94
C THR A 59 -1.41 13.06 -9.61
N VAL A 60 -0.94 12.36 -8.57
CA VAL A 60 0.48 12.24 -8.26
C VAL A 60 1.03 11.05 -9.03
N GLU A 61 1.73 11.31 -10.13
CA GLU A 61 2.35 10.28 -10.98
C GLU A 61 3.57 9.64 -10.32
N SER A 62 4.27 10.38 -9.44
CA SER A 62 5.47 9.94 -8.74
C SER A 62 5.29 9.86 -7.21
N PRO A 63 4.56 8.88 -6.69
CA PRO A 63 4.42 8.69 -5.23
C PRO A 63 5.74 8.33 -4.54
N ALA A 64 6.72 7.80 -5.28
CA ALA A 64 8.07 7.58 -4.78
C ALA A 64 8.87 8.88 -4.58
N GLU A 65 8.49 9.96 -5.26
CA GLU A 65 9.18 11.26 -5.16
C GLU A 65 8.61 12.14 -4.06
N LEU A 66 7.41 11.81 -3.54
CA LEU A 66 6.79 12.54 -2.44
C LEU A 66 7.77 12.72 -1.28
N THR A 67 7.86 13.94 -0.79
CA THR A 67 8.63 14.29 0.41
C THR A 67 7.83 13.95 1.67
N ALA A 68 8.51 13.89 2.82
CA ALA A 68 7.85 13.66 4.11
C ALA A 68 6.75 14.70 4.37
N GLU A 69 7.06 15.98 4.08
CA GLU A 69 6.15 17.11 4.22
C GLU A 69 4.86 16.92 3.41
N GLN A 70 4.96 16.58 2.12
CA GLN A 70 3.80 16.35 1.26
C GLN A 70 2.96 15.16 1.75
N CYS A 71 3.61 14.12 2.29
CA CYS A 71 2.89 13.00 2.90
C CYS A 71 2.10 13.46 4.12
N HIS A 72 2.71 14.28 4.99
CA HIS A 72 2.04 14.87 6.15
C HIS A 72 0.87 15.78 5.76
N GLU A 73 0.98 16.57 4.68
CA GLU A 73 -0.13 17.38 4.17
C GLU A 73 -1.31 16.51 3.71
N ILE A 74 -1.05 15.42 2.97
CA ILE A 74 -2.09 14.48 2.53
C ILE A 74 -2.76 13.82 3.74
N ILE A 75 -1.96 13.40 4.73
CA ILE A 75 -2.45 12.84 5.99
C ILE A 75 -3.33 13.86 6.70
N ALA A 76 -2.88 15.09 6.92
CA ALA A 76 -3.62 16.12 7.63
C ALA A 76 -4.95 16.46 6.93
N ALA A 77 -4.92 16.60 5.60
CA ALA A 77 -6.10 16.87 4.78
C ALA A 77 -7.13 15.73 4.80
N GLN A 78 -6.70 14.48 4.98
CA GLN A 78 -7.56 13.31 5.04
C GLN A 78 -7.99 12.96 6.47
N ALA A 79 -7.13 13.17 7.47
CA ALA A 79 -7.44 13.00 8.88
C ALA A 79 -8.51 14.00 9.37
N SER A 80 -8.54 15.19 8.77
CA SER A 80 -9.60 16.18 9.00
C SER A 80 -10.94 15.77 8.37
N LYS A 81 -10.96 14.86 7.38
CA LYS A 81 -12.22 14.37 6.82
C LYS A 81 -12.86 13.40 7.81
N PRO A 82 -14.14 13.60 8.18
CA PRO A 82 -14.83 12.67 9.06
C PRO A 82 -14.81 11.27 8.43
N LYS A 83 -14.35 10.27 9.19
CA LYS A 83 -14.40 8.85 8.79
C LYS A 83 -15.84 8.55 8.35
N LYS A 84 -16.04 8.35 7.04
CA LYS A 84 -17.33 7.89 6.53
C LYS A 84 -17.54 6.48 7.08
N THR A 85 -18.26 6.38 8.19
CA THR A 85 -18.80 5.12 8.69
C THR A 85 -19.63 4.53 7.57
N ALA A 86 -19.13 3.44 6.97
CA ALA A 86 -19.88 2.72 5.97
C ALA A 86 -21.15 2.20 6.64
N THR A 87 -22.28 2.86 6.38
CA THR A 87 -23.59 2.42 6.87
C THR A 87 -23.82 1.03 6.30
N ARG A 88 -23.69 0.02 7.16
CA ARG A 88 -23.87 -1.39 6.79
C ARG A 88 -25.33 -1.54 6.40
N LYS A 89 -25.63 -1.45 5.10
CA LYS A 89 -26.96 -1.83 4.56
C LYS A 89 -27.11 -3.33 4.83
N THR A 90 -27.81 -3.65 5.91
CA THR A 90 -28.33 -4.99 6.17
C THR A 90 -29.28 -5.33 5.02
N ALA A 91 -28.83 -6.19 4.11
CA ALA A 91 -29.69 -6.74 3.08
C ALA A 91 -30.77 -7.59 3.75
N ALA A 92 -32.03 -7.13 3.69
CA ALA A 92 -33.17 -7.89 4.16
C ALA A 92 -33.29 -9.18 3.33
N ARG A 93 -33.09 -10.33 3.97
CA ARG A 93 -33.37 -11.66 3.38
C ARG A 93 -34.86 -11.73 3.06
N LYS A 94 -35.20 -11.68 1.77
CA LYS A 94 -36.55 -12.04 1.30
C LYS A 94 -36.62 -13.57 1.30
N LYS A 95 -37.42 -14.13 2.22
CA LYS A 95 -37.83 -15.54 2.22
C LYS A 95 -38.78 -15.74 1.05
N GLN A 96 -38.47 -16.67 0.15
CA GLN A 96 -39.46 -17.41 -0.62
C GLN A 96 -38.87 -18.77 -0.99
#